data_AF-A0A3N2IMX3-F1
#
_entry.id   AF-A0A3N2IMX3-F1
#
_cell.length_a   1.000
_cell.length_b   1.000
_cell.length_c   1.000
_cell.angle_alpha   90.00
_cell.angle_beta   90.00
_cell.angle_gamma   90.00
#
_symmetry.space_group_name_H-M   'P 1'
#
loop_
_entity.id
_entity.type
_entity.pdbx_description
1 polymer ?
#
loop_
_entity_poly.entity_id
_entity_poly.type
_entity_poly.pdbx_seq_one_letter_code
_entity_poly.pdbx_strand_id
1 'polypeptide(L)'
;MAPDDERRPATMPGPTEWPSERGLRRRALNQIGFVLLGVGLLCLQLADDDDRALETVMVIVYVVLLIALGAQIVGDVRAVHAWRRFPTDADEHLLWGTSAQLILPTGGAGFGGVFALSTTRLRYVPRWAARLRGVRPEEWPVEVLGPVSVEPVDRRRRYRGGRWVVLDVADRGSIVLLNEEQHLVAADLHDALVRAHAAAASARMETPPV
;
A
#
# COMPACT_ATOMS: atom_id res chain seq x y z
N MET A 1 41.88 -33.44 3.93
CA MET A 1 41.35 -32.87 2.66
C MET A 1 39.84 -32.82 2.83
N ALA A 2 39.35 -31.73 3.41
CA ALA A 2 37.92 -31.50 3.59
C ALA A 2 37.41 -30.75 2.35
N PRO A 3 36.24 -31.08 1.79
CA PRO A 3 35.69 -30.32 0.68
C PRO A 3 35.19 -28.96 1.19
N ASP A 4 35.52 -27.92 0.43
CA ASP A 4 34.96 -26.58 0.53
C ASP A 4 33.43 -26.65 0.51
N ASP A 5 32.82 -26.43 1.67
CA ASP A 5 31.38 -26.23 1.77
C ASP A 5 31.11 -24.78 1.35
N GLU A 6 30.76 -24.63 0.08
CA GLU A 6 30.31 -23.40 -0.55
C GLU A 6 29.36 -22.65 0.38
N ARG A 7 29.82 -21.50 0.90
CA ARG A 7 28.93 -20.50 1.48
C ARG A 7 27.99 -20.02 0.39
N ARG A 8 26.86 -20.70 0.23
CA ARG A 8 25.71 -20.16 -0.50
C ARG A 8 25.40 -18.80 0.13
N PRO A 9 25.32 -17.71 -0.65
CA PRO A 9 24.84 -16.44 -0.12
C PRO A 9 23.47 -16.74 0.48
N ALA A 10 23.27 -16.32 1.73
CA ALA A 10 21.99 -16.45 2.39
C ALA A 10 20.96 -15.72 1.51
N THR A 11 20.20 -16.47 0.71
CA THR A 11 19.03 -15.95 -0.01
C THR A 11 18.18 -15.29 1.05
N MET A 12 18.13 -13.96 1.03
CA MET A 12 17.30 -13.20 1.95
C MET A 12 15.90 -13.82 1.87
N PRO A 13 15.33 -14.29 3.00
CA PRO A 13 14.01 -14.89 2.97
C PRO A 13 13.06 -13.90 2.29
N GLY A 14 12.35 -14.36 1.26
CA GLY A 14 11.35 -13.55 0.57
C GLY A 14 10.42 -12.88 1.59
N PRO A 15 9.91 -11.68 1.30
CA PRO A 15 9.32 -10.85 2.34
C PRO A 15 8.18 -11.58 3.04
N THR A 16 8.37 -11.80 4.35
CA THR A 16 7.36 -12.32 5.26
C THR A 16 6.15 -11.40 5.27
N GLU A 17 4.95 -11.94 5.47
CA GLU A 17 3.71 -11.17 5.50
C GLU A 17 3.78 -10.13 6.63
N TRP A 18 3.83 -8.84 6.27
CA TRP A 18 3.95 -7.76 7.24
C TRP A 18 2.64 -7.58 8.03
N PRO A 19 2.68 -7.09 9.29
CA PRO A 19 1.49 -6.73 10.06
C PRO A 19 0.48 -5.86 9.28
N SER A 20 0.94 -4.84 8.54
CA SER A 20 0.06 -4.01 7.68
C SER A 20 -0.55 -4.80 6.51
N GLU A 21 0.13 -5.81 5.97
CA GLU A 21 -0.41 -6.68 4.92
C GLU A 21 -1.56 -7.54 5.47
N ARG A 22 -1.40 -8.08 6.68
CA ARG A 22 -2.45 -8.86 7.37
C ARG A 22 -3.66 -8.01 7.72
N GLY A 23 -3.45 -6.78 8.16
CA GLY A 23 -4.55 -5.85 8.45
C GLY A 23 -5.36 -5.50 7.21
N LEU A 24 -4.70 -5.12 6.12
CA LEU A 24 -5.33 -4.91 4.80
C LEU A 24 -6.12 -6.14 4.32
N ARG A 25 -5.54 -7.34 4.47
CA ARG A 25 -6.21 -8.60 4.09
C ARG A 25 -7.46 -8.86 4.92
N ARG A 26 -7.38 -8.72 6.25
CA ARG A 26 -8.53 -8.88 7.15
C ARG A 26 -9.64 -7.90 6.81
N ARG A 27 -9.28 -6.65 6.49
CA ARG A 27 -10.24 -5.64 6.07
C ARG A 27 -10.95 -6.02 4.77
N ALA A 28 -10.19 -6.45 3.75
CA ALA A 28 -10.76 -6.88 2.49
C ALA A 28 -11.74 -8.05 2.69
N LEU A 29 -11.41 -9.01 3.56
CA LEU A 29 -12.31 -10.10 3.94
C LEU A 29 -13.60 -9.61 4.63
N ASN A 30 -13.48 -8.65 5.56
CA ASN A 30 -14.65 -8.07 6.22
C ASN A 30 -15.56 -7.35 5.22
N GLN A 31 -14.99 -6.60 4.28
CA GLN A 31 -15.75 -5.92 3.22
C GLN A 31 -16.48 -6.91 2.31
N ILE A 32 -15.85 -8.04 1.95
CA ILE A 32 -16.52 -9.12 1.21
C ILE A 32 -17.72 -9.64 1.99
N GLY A 33 -17.56 -9.87 3.30
CA GLY A 33 -18.67 -10.30 4.17
C GLY A 33 -19.86 -9.34 4.13
N PHE A 34 -19.61 -8.03 4.22
CA PHE A 34 -20.68 -7.01 4.13
C PHE A 34 -21.36 -6.97 2.77
N VAL A 35 -20.63 -7.15 1.66
CA VAL A 35 -21.22 -7.27 0.31
C VAL A 35 -22.16 -8.46 0.23
N LEU A 36 -21.69 -9.64 0.65
CA LEU A 36 -22.48 -10.86 0.59
C LEU A 36 -23.75 -10.75 1.45
N LEU A 37 -23.64 -10.11 2.62
CA LEU A 37 -24.80 -9.81 3.46
C LEU A 37 -25.80 -8.88 2.74
N GLY A 38 -25.32 -7.81 2.11
CA GLY A 38 -26.16 -6.88 1.35
C GLY A 38 -26.86 -7.55 0.16
N VAL A 39 -26.16 -8.42 -0.58
CA VAL A 39 -26.74 -9.23 -1.66
C VAL A 39 -27.82 -10.16 -1.10
N GLY A 40 -27.54 -10.86 0.01
CA GLY A 40 -28.51 -11.76 0.63
C GLY A 40 -29.79 -11.05 1.07
N LEU A 41 -29.68 -9.86 1.68
CA LEU A 41 -30.82 -9.02 2.05
C LEU A 41 -31.62 -8.55 0.84
N LEU A 42 -30.93 -8.17 -0.25
CA LEU A 42 -31.59 -7.78 -1.50
C LEU A 42 -32.39 -8.94 -2.10
N CYS A 43 -31.82 -10.16 -2.11
CA CYS A 43 -32.52 -11.36 -2.59
C CYS A 43 -33.76 -11.68 -1.74
N LEU A 44 -33.72 -11.43 -0.44
CA LEU A 44 -34.88 -11.60 0.44
C LEU A 44 -35.97 -10.57 0.16
N GLN A 45 -35.62 -9.29 -0.06
CA GLN A 45 -36.61 -8.27 -0.42
C GLN A 45 -37.29 -8.57 -1.76
N LEU A 46 -36.51 -8.94 -2.78
CA LEU A 46 -37.02 -9.30 -4.11
C LEU A 46 -37.95 -10.53 -4.11
N ALA A 47 -37.91 -11.34 -3.04
CA ALA A 47 -38.77 -12.51 -2.90
C ALA A 47 -40.13 -12.16 -2.26
N ASP A 48 -40.29 -10.96 -1.70
CA ASP A 48 -41.36 -10.62 -0.76
C ASP A 48 -42.36 -9.55 -1.26
N ASP A 49 -42.17 -8.91 -2.43
CA ASP A 49 -42.94 -7.68 -2.73
C ASP A 49 -43.69 -7.60 -4.08
N ASP A 50 -44.83 -6.89 -4.02
CA ASP A 50 -45.91 -6.74 -5.01
C ASP A 50 -45.96 -5.31 -5.61
N ASP A 51 -45.07 -4.39 -5.16
CA ASP A 51 -45.11 -2.95 -5.44
C ASP A 51 -43.94 -2.44 -6.34
N ARG A 52 -44.12 -2.58 -7.65
CA ARG A 52 -43.02 -2.67 -8.63
C ARG A 52 -42.17 -1.42 -8.89
N ALA A 53 -42.66 -0.20 -8.68
CA ALA A 53 -41.99 1.01 -9.20
C ALA A 53 -40.88 1.57 -8.29
N LEU A 54 -41.16 1.78 -7.00
CA LEU A 54 -40.18 2.26 -6.01
C LEU A 54 -39.13 1.19 -5.73
N GLU A 55 -39.55 -0.07 -5.69
CA GLU A 55 -38.71 -1.23 -5.47
C GLU A 55 -37.67 -1.38 -6.59
N THR A 56 -38.09 -1.23 -7.86
CA THR A 56 -37.16 -1.28 -9.01
C THR A 56 -36.04 -0.23 -8.90
N VAL A 57 -36.36 1.00 -8.48
CA VAL A 57 -35.36 2.06 -8.32
C VAL A 57 -34.39 1.74 -7.17
N MET A 58 -34.89 1.25 -6.03
CA MET A 58 -34.03 0.82 -4.92
C MET A 58 -33.11 -0.33 -5.32
N VAL A 59 -33.63 -1.33 -6.04
CA VAL A 59 -32.86 -2.48 -6.53
C VAL A 59 -31.74 -2.01 -7.44
N ILE A 60 -32.01 -1.10 -8.37
CA ILE A 60 -30.98 -0.53 -9.25
C ILE A 60 -29.89 0.19 -8.44
N VAL A 61 -30.27 1.04 -7.48
CA VAL A 61 -29.31 1.74 -6.61
C VAL A 61 -28.47 0.74 -5.80
N TYR A 62 -29.09 -0.30 -5.23
CA TYR A 62 -28.39 -1.35 -4.51
C TYR A 62 -27.41 -2.12 -5.39
N VAL A 63 -27.82 -2.53 -6.59
CA VAL A 63 -26.96 -3.22 -7.54
C VAL A 63 -25.76 -2.34 -7.92
N VAL A 64 -25.98 -1.04 -8.19
CA VAL A 64 -24.88 -0.10 -8.48
C VAL A 64 -23.92 0.02 -7.29
N LEU A 65 -24.43 0.13 -6.07
CA LEU A 65 -23.61 0.17 -4.85
C LEU A 65 -22.82 -1.12 -4.65
N LEU A 66 -23.43 -2.28 -4.90
CA LEU A 66 -22.77 -3.59 -4.79
C LEU A 66 -21.69 -3.76 -5.86
N ILE A 67 -21.92 -3.30 -7.09
CA ILE A 67 -20.90 -3.29 -8.15
C ILE A 67 -19.75 -2.36 -7.76
N ALA A 68 -20.04 -1.16 -7.27
CA ALA A 68 -19.01 -0.21 -6.84
C ALA A 68 -18.17 -0.78 -5.69
N LEU A 69 -18.81 -1.39 -4.70
CA LEU A 69 -18.15 -2.01 -3.56
C LEU A 69 -17.35 -3.26 -3.98
N GLY A 70 -17.89 -4.08 -4.86
CA GLY A 70 -17.18 -5.23 -5.44
C GLY A 70 -15.94 -4.81 -6.23
N ALA A 71 -16.05 -3.77 -7.05
CA ALA A 71 -14.90 -3.19 -7.77
C ALA A 71 -13.83 -2.66 -6.82
N GLN A 72 -14.24 -2.01 -5.72
CA GLN A 72 -13.32 -1.54 -4.68
C GLN A 72 -12.58 -2.71 -4.01
N ILE A 73 -13.29 -3.75 -3.59
CA ILE A 73 -12.71 -4.95 -2.96
C ILE A 73 -11.72 -5.64 -3.88
N VAL A 74 -12.09 -5.86 -5.15
CA VAL A 74 -11.19 -6.46 -6.14
C VAL A 74 -9.93 -5.60 -6.31
N GLY A 75 -10.09 -4.28 -6.29
CA GLY A 75 -8.98 -3.33 -6.28
C GLY A 75 -8.07 -3.54 -5.08
N ASP A 76 -8.64 -3.63 -3.87
CA ASP A 76 -7.87 -3.74 -2.63
C ASP A 76 -7.18 -5.10 -2.49
N VAL A 77 -7.87 -6.22 -2.80
CA VAL A 77 -7.26 -7.57 -2.81
C VAL A 77 -6.12 -7.67 -3.79
N ARG A 78 -6.29 -7.16 -5.03
CA ARG A 78 -5.19 -7.15 -6.02
C ARG A 78 -4.01 -6.32 -5.53
N ALA A 79 -4.28 -5.27 -4.76
CA ALA A 79 -3.25 -4.34 -4.34
C ALA A 79 -2.46 -4.81 -3.10
N VAL A 80 -2.99 -5.75 -2.30
CA VAL A 80 -2.27 -6.41 -1.18
C VAL A 80 -0.98 -7.09 -1.66
N HIS A 81 -0.98 -7.69 -2.85
CA HIS A 81 0.20 -8.36 -3.41
C HIS A 81 0.76 -7.70 -4.67
N ALA A 82 0.20 -6.56 -5.11
CA ALA A 82 0.65 -5.90 -6.33
C ALA A 82 2.13 -5.48 -6.25
N TRP A 83 2.59 -5.08 -5.05
CA TRP A 83 3.97 -4.67 -4.84
C TRP A 83 4.97 -5.83 -5.01
N ARG A 84 4.58 -7.07 -4.70
CA ARG A 84 5.42 -8.27 -4.84
C ARG A 84 5.77 -8.61 -6.30
N ARG A 85 5.07 -8.00 -7.26
CA ARG A 85 5.29 -8.19 -8.71
C ARG A 85 6.06 -7.03 -9.35
N PHE A 86 6.56 -6.10 -8.55
CA PHE A 86 7.35 -5.01 -9.10
C PHE A 86 8.63 -5.58 -9.72
N PRO A 87 8.99 -5.16 -10.94
CA PRO A 87 10.25 -5.57 -11.53
C PRO A 87 11.39 -5.08 -10.64
N THR A 88 12.36 -5.94 -10.38
CA THR A 88 13.59 -5.60 -9.64
C THR A 88 14.79 -5.97 -10.49
N ASP A 89 15.87 -5.20 -10.33
CA ASP A 89 17.16 -5.57 -10.89
C ASP A 89 17.71 -6.83 -10.22
N ALA A 90 18.72 -7.47 -10.83
CA ALA A 90 19.23 -8.78 -10.39
C ALA A 90 19.67 -8.81 -8.91
N ASP A 91 20.19 -7.68 -8.41
CA ASP A 91 20.69 -7.52 -7.05
C ASP A 91 19.71 -6.75 -6.15
N GLU A 92 18.52 -6.42 -6.65
CA GLU A 92 17.51 -5.64 -5.95
C GLU A 92 16.46 -6.56 -5.33
N HIS A 93 16.37 -6.55 -4.00
CA HIS A 93 15.35 -7.30 -3.27
C HIS A 93 14.22 -6.39 -2.74
N LEU A 94 12.97 -6.81 -2.94
CA LEU A 94 11.79 -6.16 -2.33
C LEU A 94 11.73 -6.46 -0.84
N LEU A 95 11.68 -5.42 -0.02
CA LEU A 95 11.65 -5.51 1.44
C LEU A 95 10.24 -5.30 1.97
N TRP A 96 9.50 -4.37 1.37
CA TRP A 96 8.18 -3.95 1.85
C TRP A 96 7.34 -3.38 0.73
N GLY A 97 6.01 -3.39 0.91
CA GLY A 97 5.12 -2.62 0.07
C GLY A 97 3.73 -2.52 0.65
N THR A 98 2.99 -1.52 0.18
CA THR A 98 1.62 -1.27 0.62
C THR A 98 0.81 -0.57 -0.46
N SER A 99 -0.50 -0.52 -0.27
CA SER A 99 -1.38 0.36 -1.02
C SER A 99 -1.73 1.58 -0.18
N ALA A 100 -1.43 2.76 -0.68
CA ALA A 100 -1.73 4.01 0.01
C ALA A 100 -2.03 5.12 -0.99
N GLN A 101 -2.58 6.23 -0.51
CA GLN A 101 -2.70 7.44 -1.31
C GLN A 101 -1.48 8.33 -1.07
N LEU A 102 -0.86 8.78 -2.16
CA LEU A 102 0.17 9.81 -2.14
C LEU A 102 -0.52 11.17 -2.04
N ILE A 103 -0.33 11.88 -0.93
CA ILE A 103 -0.86 13.24 -0.75
C ILE A 103 0.10 14.22 -1.43
N LEU A 104 -0.45 15.09 -2.28
CA LEU A 104 0.34 16.13 -2.93
C LEU A 104 0.84 17.17 -1.92
N PRO A 105 2.02 17.77 -2.14
CA PRO A 105 2.54 18.84 -1.28
C PRO A 105 1.60 20.04 -1.12
N THR A 106 0.67 20.24 -2.05
CA THR A 106 -0.34 21.31 -2.03
C THR A 106 -1.50 21.05 -1.06
N GLY A 107 -1.51 19.91 -0.34
CA GLY A 107 -2.58 19.55 0.60
C GLY A 107 -3.90 19.14 -0.06
N GLY A 108 -3.87 18.85 -1.36
CA GLY A 108 -5.04 18.42 -2.14
C GLY A 108 -5.39 16.92 -2.00
N ALA A 109 -6.37 16.48 -2.79
CA ALA A 109 -6.79 15.07 -2.83
C ALA A 109 -5.61 14.15 -3.18
N GLY A 110 -5.43 13.09 -2.39
CA GLY A 110 -4.37 12.11 -2.61
C GLY A 110 -4.62 11.23 -3.83
N PHE A 111 -3.54 10.70 -4.39
CA PHE A 111 -3.59 9.75 -5.50
C PHE A 111 -3.29 8.34 -5.01
N GLY A 112 -4.29 7.46 -5.09
CA GLY A 112 -4.14 6.05 -4.76
C GLY A 112 -3.12 5.36 -5.67
N GLY A 113 -2.20 4.62 -5.06
CA GLY A 113 -1.18 3.84 -5.76
C GLY A 113 -0.67 2.68 -4.91
N VAL A 114 0.37 2.04 -5.43
CA VAL A 114 1.11 0.98 -4.76
C VAL A 114 2.51 1.51 -4.49
N PHE A 115 2.95 1.38 -3.24
CA PHE A 115 4.30 1.67 -2.82
C PHE A 115 5.06 0.36 -2.65
N ALA A 116 6.31 0.32 -3.11
CA ALA A 116 7.20 -0.82 -2.95
C ALA A 116 8.59 -0.31 -2.59
N LEU A 117 9.11 -0.72 -1.43
CA LEU A 117 10.48 -0.44 -1.00
C LEU A 117 11.34 -1.66 -1.32
N SER A 118 12.41 -1.44 -2.05
CA SER A 118 13.49 -2.40 -2.24
C SER A 118 14.72 -2.01 -1.42
N THR A 119 15.75 -2.84 -1.51
CA THR A 119 17.09 -2.56 -0.97
C THR A 119 17.73 -1.28 -1.53
N THR A 120 17.31 -0.79 -2.70
CA THR A 120 17.95 0.35 -3.40
C THR A 120 17.03 1.55 -3.59
N ARG A 121 15.70 1.36 -3.63
CA ARG A 121 14.76 2.46 -3.90
C ARG A 121 13.35 2.20 -3.36
N LEU A 122 12.64 3.28 -3.07
CA LEU A 122 11.19 3.30 -2.91
C LEU A 122 10.55 3.66 -4.25
N ARG A 123 9.52 2.92 -4.65
CA ARG A 123 8.76 3.18 -5.87
C ARG A 123 7.29 3.41 -5.56
N TYR A 124 6.70 4.37 -6.23
CA TYR A 124 5.26 4.63 -6.27
C TYR A 124 4.72 4.37 -7.66
N VAL A 125 3.70 3.51 -7.77
CA VAL A 125 2.98 3.27 -9.02
C VAL A 125 1.52 3.70 -8.85
N PRO A 126 1.05 4.74 -9.56
CA PRO A 126 -0.33 5.19 -9.46
C PRO A 126 -1.30 4.13 -9.99
N ARG A 127 -2.46 4.00 -9.34
CA ARG A 127 -3.59 3.20 -9.84
C ARG A 127 -4.18 3.86 -11.10
N TRP A 128 -4.97 3.12 -11.86
CA TRP A 128 -5.57 3.57 -13.13
C TRP A 128 -6.28 4.93 -13.03
N ALA A 129 -7.07 5.16 -11.97
CA ALA A 129 -7.79 6.41 -11.76
C ALA A 129 -6.85 7.62 -11.56
N ALA A 130 -5.70 7.42 -10.91
CA ALA A 130 -4.67 8.46 -10.76
C ALA A 130 -3.92 8.70 -12.08
N ARG A 131 -3.64 7.65 -12.86
CA ARG A 131 -3.02 7.78 -14.18
C ARG A 131 -3.87 8.58 -15.16
N LEU A 132 -5.20 8.39 -15.13
CA LEU A 132 -6.14 9.19 -15.93
C LEU A 132 -6.10 10.69 -15.58
N ARG A 133 -5.69 11.02 -14.35
CA ARG A 133 -5.49 12.40 -13.89
C ARG A 133 -4.07 12.92 -14.16
N GLY A 134 -3.27 12.19 -14.95
CA GLY A 134 -1.92 12.60 -15.35
C GLY A 134 -0.81 12.24 -14.37
N VAL A 135 -1.12 11.50 -13.29
CA VAL A 135 -0.12 11.09 -12.28
C VAL A 135 0.80 10.03 -12.87
N ARG A 136 2.11 10.20 -12.67
CA ARG A 136 3.14 9.29 -13.18
C ARG A 136 3.72 8.44 -12.04
N PRO A 137 4.33 7.28 -12.38
CA PRO A 137 5.18 6.57 -11.43
C PRO A 137 6.33 7.44 -10.95
N GLU A 138 6.72 7.28 -9.69
CA GLU A 138 7.84 7.99 -9.08
C GLU A 138 8.75 7.01 -8.35
N GLU A 139 10.05 7.32 -8.32
CA GLU A 139 11.07 6.52 -7.65
C GLU A 139 11.99 7.43 -6.83
N TRP A 140 12.37 6.94 -5.65
CA TRP A 140 13.27 7.61 -4.73
C TRP A 140 14.38 6.64 -4.30
N PRO A 141 15.66 6.97 -4.55
CA PRO A 141 16.79 6.17 -4.07
C PRO A 141 16.77 6.06 -2.54
N VAL A 142 17.15 4.91 -1.98
CA VAL A 142 17.16 4.68 -0.53
C VAL A 142 18.05 5.69 0.20
N GLU A 143 19.12 6.13 -0.43
CA GLU A 143 20.11 7.05 0.15
C GLU A 143 19.51 8.42 0.51
N VAL A 144 18.43 8.83 -0.17
CA VAL A 144 17.74 10.09 0.11
C VAL A 144 16.56 9.93 1.05
N LEU A 145 16.20 8.69 1.43
CA LEU A 145 15.07 8.41 2.31
C LEU A 145 15.47 8.55 3.77
N GLY A 146 14.81 9.49 4.45
CA GLY A 146 15.00 9.81 5.86
C GLY A 146 14.09 9.02 6.80
N PRO A 147 13.90 9.50 8.04
CA PRO A 147 13.05 8.86 9.02
C PRO A 147 11.56 8.90 8.63
N VAL A 148 10.82 7.97 9.21
CA VAL A 148 9.36 7.87 9.10
C VAL A 148 8.73 8.37 10.39
N SER A 149 7.70 9.19 10.28
CA SER A 149 6.90 9.66 11.40
C SER A 149 5.41 9.53 11.12
N VAL A 150 4.59 9.60 12.18
CA VAL A 150 3.13 9.64 12.06
C VAL A 150 2.63 11.00 12.56
N GLU A 151 2.17 11.86 11.65
CA GLU A 151 1.69 13.20 11.97
C GLU A 151 0.15 13.28 11.91
N PRO A 152 -0.52 14.07 12.77
CA PRO A 152 -1.95 14.33 12.61
C PRO A 152 -2.22 15.17 11.35
N VAL A 153 -3.32 14.89 10.63
CA VAL A 153 -3.76 15.63 9.42
C VAL A 153 -3.91 17.13 9.68
N ASP A 154 -4.47 17.48 10.84
CA ASP A 154 -4.63 18.86 11.29
C ASP A 154 -3.94 19.01 12.65
N ARG A 155 -2.87 19.81 12.70
CA ARG A 155 -2.16 20.13 13.95
C ARG A 155 -3.08 20.80 14.97
N ARG A 156 -4.18 21.44 14.54
CA ARG A 156 -5.18 22.10 15.41
C ARG A 156 -6.31 21.17 15.87
N ARG A 157 -6.55 20.04 15.19
CA ARG A 157 -7.63 19.08 15.52
C ARG A 157 -7.08 17.68 15.76
N ARG A 158 -6.25 17.53 16.81
CA ARG A 158 -5.70 16.24 17.28
C ARG A 158 -6.74 15.12 17.51
N TYR A 159 -8.01 15.45 17.74
CA TYR A 159 -9.04 14.49 18.15
C TYR A 159 -10.05 14.10 17.07
N ARG A 160 -10.08 14.78 15.90
CA ARG A 160 -11.01 14.46 14.81
C ARG A 160 -10.29 14.53 13.46
N GLY A 161 -9.88 13.37 12.97
CA GLY A 161 -9.67 13.15 11.53
C GLY A 161 -8.24 12.84 11.14
N GLY A 162 -7.87 11.56 11.21
CA GLY A 162 -6.74 10.94 10.49
C GLY A 162 -5.32 11.29 10.96
N ARG A 163 -4.40 10.34 10.78
CA ARG A 163 -2.95 10.57 10.84
C ARG A 163 -2.36 10.27 9.46
N TRP A 164 -1.22 10.84 9.16
CA TRP A 164 -0.46 10.60 7.95
C TRP A 164 0.83 9.91 8.30
N VAL A 165 1.28 9.01 7.42
CA VAL A 165 2.67 8.53 7.48
C VAL A 165 3.50 9.52 6.67
N VAL A 166 4.46 10.15 7.32
CA VAL A 166 5.35 11.14 6.70
C VAL A 166 6.73 10.51 6.60
N LEU A 167 7.26 10.43 5.38
CA LEU A 167 8.60 9.97 5.10
C LEU A 167 9.43 11.16 4.62
N ASP A 168 10.47 11.51 5.34
CA ASP A 168 11.35 12.60 4.94
C ASP A 168 12.21 12.18 3.74
N VAL A 169 12.40 13.10 2.80
CA VAL A 169 13.24 12.88 1.62
C VAL A 169 14.22 14.05 1.49
N ALA A 170 15.51 13.74 1.54
CA ALA A 170 16.57 14.72 1.36
C ALA A 170 16.35 15.52 0.07
N ASP A 171 16.46 16.85 0.18
CA ASP A 171 16.34 17.82 -0.91
C ASP A 171 15.00 17.83 -1.68
N ARG A 172 13.99 17.05 -1.24
CA ARG A 172 12.64 16.99 -1.86
C ARG A 172 11.48 17.22 -0.89
N GLY A 173 11.77 17.40 0.40
CA GLY A 173 10.74 17.65 1.42
C GLY A 173 10.28 16.34 2.06
N SER A 174 8.99 16.03 1.96
CA SER A 174 8.43 14.81 2.53
C SER A 174 7.40 14.14 1.63
N ILE A 175 7.36 12.82 1.69
CA ILE A 175 6.32 11.98 1.10
C ILE A 175 5.27 11.74 2.16
N VAL A 176 4.03 12.14 1.87
CA VAL A 176 2.91 11.97 2.78
C VAL A 176 2.03 10.83 2.25
N LEU A 177 2.00 9.72 2.99
CA LEU A 177 1.16 8.57 2.70
C LEU A 177 -0.09 8.58 3.58
N LEU A 178 -1.24 8.53 2.93
CA LEU A 178 -2.52 8.26 3.60
C LEU A 178 -2.86 6.78 3.46
N ASN A 179 -2.85 6.10 4.60
CA ASN A 179 -3.35 4.75 4.77
C ASN A 179 -4.35 4.75 5.94
N GLU A 180 -5.19 3.73 6.06
CA GLU A 180 -6.06 3.56 7.23
C GLU A 180 -5.32 2.92 8.42
N GLU A 181 -4.31 2.11 8.14
CA GLU A 181 -3.48 1.45 9.16
C GLU A 181 -2.15 2.21 9.37
N GLN A 182 -2.23 3.53 9.60
CA GLN A 182 -1.08 4.45 9.66
C GLN A 182 0.06 3.95 10.55
N HIS A 183 -0.27 3.40 11.72
CA HIS A 183 0.72 2.95 12.68
C HIS A 183 1.46 1.68 12.24
N LEU A 184 0.74 0.73 11.63
CA LEU A 184 1.34 -0.49 11.13
C LEU A 184 2.20 -0.20 9.90
N VAL A 185 1.69 0.63 8.99
CA VAL A 185 2.43 1.08 7.81
C VAL A 185 3.70 1.83 8.20
N ALA A 186 3.63 2.74 9.18
CA ALA A 186 4.82 3.47 9.63
C ALA A 186 5.86 2.57 10.29
N ALA A 187 5.42 1.61 11.14
CA ALA A 187 6.33 0.67 11.78
C ALA A 187 7.01 -0.26 10.77
N ASP A 188 6.22 -0.86 9.86
CA ASP A 188 6.72 -1.77 8.84
C ASP A 188 7.67 -1.04 7.86
N LEU A 189 7.33 0.20 7.48
CA LEU A 189 8.18 1.04 6.62
C LEU A 189 9.48 1.44 7.32
N HIS A 190 9.43 1.77 8.61
CA HIS A 190 10.62 2.08 9.39
C HIS A 190 11.57 0.88 9.43
N ASP A 191 11.06 -0.30 9.80
CA ASP A 191 11.84 -1.54 9.86
C ASP A 191 12.45 -1.89 8.49
N ALA A 192 11.69 -1.71 7.41
CA ALA A 192 12.16 -1.98 6.06
C ALA A 192 13.23 -0.96 5.60
N LEU A 193 13.12 0.32 5.98
CA LEU A 193 14.14 1.34 5.68
C LEU A 193 15.45 1.07 6.42
N VAL A 194 15.39 0.62 7.68
CA VAL A 194 16.60 0.22 8.42
C VAL A 194 17.33 -0.90 7.69
N ARG A 195 16.60 -1.90 7.18
CA ARG A 195 17.18 -3.00 6.38
C ARG A 195 17.74 -2.52 5.04
N ALA A 196 17.04 -1.61 4.37
CA ALA A 196 17.49 -1.03 3.10
C ALA A 196 18.79 -0.24 3.27
N HIS A 197 18.86 0.62 4.27
CA HIS A 197 20.06 1.41 4.59
C HIS A 197 21.24 0.52 4.98
N ALA A 198 21.00 -0.56 5.74
CA ALA A 198 22.04 -1.53 6.06
C ALA A 198 22.58 -2.24 4.81
N ALA A 199 21.71 -2.67 3.90
CA ALA A 199 22.11 -3.28 2.63
C ALA A 199 22.92 -2.31 1.75
N ALA A 200 22.48 -1.05 1.65
CA ALA A 200 23.19 -0.01 0.91
C ALA A 200 24.57 0.31 1.52
N ALA A 201 24.71 0.24 2.84
CA ALA A 201 26.00 0.43 3.52
C ALA A 201 26.95 -0.74 3.25
N SER A 202 26.46 -1.98 3.27
CA SER A 202 27.26 -3.18 2.96
C SER A 202 27.79 -3.16 1.53
N ALA A 203 26.95 -2.81 0.55
CA ALA A 203 27.37 -2.72 -0.86
C ALA A 203 28.49 -1.71 -1.10
N ARG A 204 28.52 -0.59 -0.35
CA ARG A 204 29.60 0.41 -0.44
C ARG A 204 30.93 -0.08 0.10
N MET A 205 30.93 -0.99 1.09
CA MET A 205 32.16 -1.52 1.66
C MET A 205 32.85 -2.56 0.76
N GLU A 206 32.09 -3.21 -0.13
CA GLU A 206 32.61 -4.20 -1.08
C GLU A 206 33.21 -3.56 -2.34
N THR A 207 33.01 -2.26 -2.56
CA THR A 207 33.57 -1.54 -3.72
C THR A 207 34.80 -0.73 -3.26
N PRO A 208 36.04 -1.19 -3.50
CA PRO A 208 37.23 -0.43 -3.11
C PRO A 208 37.31 0.88 -3.90
N PRO A 209 37.79 1.99 -3.29
CA PRO A 209 38.01 3.23 -4.02
C PRO A 209 39.08 3.01 -5.09
N VAL A 210 38.74 3.34 -6.33
CA VAL A 210 39.66 3.38 -7.48
C VAL A 210 40.51 4.65 -7.41
#